data_AF-A0A951J5M0-F1
#
_entry.id   AF-A0A951J5M0-F1
#
_cell.length_a   1.000
_cell.length_b   1.000
_cell.length_c   1.000
_cell.angle_alpha   90.00
_cell.angle_beta   90.00
_cell.angle_gamma   90.00
#
_symmetry.space_group_name_H-M   'P 1'
#
loop_
_entity.id
_entity.type
_entity.pdbx_description
1 polymer ?
#
loop_
_entity_poly.entity_id
_entity_poly.type
_entity_poly.pdbx_seq_one_letter_code
_entity_poly.pdbx_strand_id
1 'polypeptide(L)'
;GAVATLLLIACANVASLQLARAGGRARELAVRAALGGSRRRLAGQMLAESLLVALAGGALGMLVARAGVAGLVALNPSYGAFFDVGVDGRVLAVGLAVAVATGALLGLVPGWWAARTDVASAMREGGRGASAGPGAGRLRSGMVVVQVTLAVALLVNAGLLRDATQRLLGQDVGFEREGLLTLEFRLPENKYGSDAEVAAFLGRLMERVEGLPGVLGVASADALPFADSPDRAPFLLEGQGLDEADRAPRMGMVSISPSYFDVLGIPVLAGRALAPSDRLDTPPVAVVSRTAASRFFGGDDPLGRRFYITEELDVATIVGVVDDVRNRMAAEPEALVYLSVLQRPDRFASLAVRAGGDPMALAAAVREAVWALDPDQPVWEVMTLEDRIRGFLGRERLASSLFGAFAALALFLSSLGLYGVMAQAVAQRRRELGVRLALGAGARRVVAGVVGDGLRLTLAGLALGLGAAALVGRAMAAAVVGLDPLDPAPYATAAVLLAAVALGAVWLPAQRASTVDPVRTLRDE
;
A
#
# COMPACT_ATOMS: atom_id res chain seq x y z
N GLY A 1 -10.91 4.28 -5.68
CA GLY A 1 -11.45 4.55 -4.34
C GLY A 1 -10.79 5.75 -3.69
N ALA A 2 -9.60 5.58 -3.09
CA ALA A 2 -8.95 6.58 -2.25
C ALA A 2 -8.75 7.98 -2.90
N VAL A 3 -8.36 8.03 -4.18
CA VAL A 3 -8.21 9.29 -4.92
C VAL A 3 -9.53 10.06 -5.03
N ALA A 4 -10.64 9.35 -5.30
CA ALA A 4 -11.97 9.98 -5.34
C ALA A 4 -12.39 10.49 -3.95
N THR A 5 -12.08 9.74 -2.89
CA THR A 5 -12.30 10.17 -1.51
C THR A 5 -11.54 11.46 -1.19
N LEU A 6 -10.27 11.55 -1.57
CA LEU A 6 -9.47 12.77 -1.43
C LEU A 6 -10.06 13.96 -2.18
N LEU A 7 -10.48 13.73 -3.43
CA LEU A 7 -11.13 14.76 -4.25
C LEU A 7 -12.41 15.27 -3.56
N LEU A 8 -13.23 14.38 -2.99
CA LEU A 8 -14.42 14.78 -2.23
C LEU A 8 -14.08 15.61 -0.99
N ILE A 9 -13.03 15.25 -0.25
CA ILE A 9 -12.55 16.04 0.90
C ILE A 9 -12.12 17.45 0.44
N ALA A 10 -11.34 17.53 -0.64
CA ALA A 10 -10.88 18.79 -1.22
C ALA A 10 -12.04 19.66 -1.72
N CYS A 11 -12.99 19.06 -2.45
CA CYS A 11 -14.21 19.73 -2.90
C CYS A 11 -15.03 20.26 -1.72
N ALA A 12 -15.18 19.47 -0.65
CA ALA A 12 -15.88 19.91 0.55
C ALA A 12 -15.18 21.11 1.20
N ASN A 13 -13.83 21.13 1.21
CA ASN A 13 -13.06 22.25 1.75
C ASN A 13 -13.31 23.52 0.96
N VAL A 14 -13.14 23.46 -0.36
CA VAL A 14 -13.31 24.62 -1.22
C VAL A 14 -14.76 25.12 -1.16
N ALA A 15 -15.74 24.22 -1.20
CA ALA A 15 -17.15 24.57 -1.05
C ALA A 15 -17.45 25.26 0.30
N SER A 16 -16.88 24.76 1.41
CA SER A 16 -17.05 25.38 2.73
C SER A 16 -16.48 26.81 2.80
N LEU A 17 -15.33 27.05 2.15
CA LEU A 17 -14.69 28.35 2.05
C LEU A 17 -15.46 29.30 1.14
N GLN A 18 -15.97 28.81 0.00
CA GLN A 18 -16.77 29.62 -0.92
C GLN A 18 -18.10 30.03 -0.28
N LEU A 19 -18.74 29.14 0.49
CA LEU A 19 -19.92 29.48 1.29
C LEU A 19 -19.60 30.56 2.33
N ALA A 20 -18.43 30.50 2.97
CA ALA A 20 -17.99 31.53 3.91
C ALA A 20 -17.75 32.89 3.23
N ARG A 21 -17.11 32.89 2.04
CA ARG A 21 -16.85 34.11 1.25
C ARG A 21 -18.11 34.72 0.66
N ALA A 22 -19.08 33.91 0.23
CA ALA A 22 -20.34 34.37 -0.33
C ALA A 22 -21.11 35.28 0.64
N GLY A 23 -21.11 34.96 1.94
CA GLY A 23 -21.72 35.80 2.97
C GLY A 23 -21.04 37.18 3.11
N GLY A 24 -19.71 37.24 2.99
CA GLY A 24 -18.96 38.50 3.06
C GLY A 24 -19.11 39.38 1.80
N ARG A 25 -19.25 38.75 0.62
CA ARG A 25 -19.40 39.45 -0.66
C ARG A 25 -20.85 39.77 -1.03
N ALA A 26 -21.83 39.33 -0.24
CA ALA A 26 -23.25 39.57 -0.50
C ALA A 26 -23.56 41.07 -0.66
N ARG A 27 -22.96 41.93 0.18
CA ARG A 27 -23.15 43.38 0.12
C ARG A 27 -22.52 44.01 -1.13
N GLU A 28 -21.31 43.59 -1.51
CA GLU A 28 -20.63 44.01 -2.75
C GLU A 28 -21.45 43.63 -4.00
N LEU A 29 -21.92 42.38 -4.04
CA LEU A 29 -22.72 41.85 -5.16
C LEU A 29 -24.09 42.55 -5.25
N ALA A 30 -24.72 42.86 -4.12
CA ALA A 30 -25.97 43.60 -4.07
C ALA A 30 -25.79 45.04 -4.60
N VAL A 31 -24.72 45.73 -4.22
CA VAL A 31 -24.41 47.08 -4.73
C VAL A 31 -24.13 47.06 -6.23
N ARG A 32 -23.34 46.09 -6.73
CA ARG A 32 -23.08 45.95 -8.17
C ARG A 32 -24.32 45.58 -8.98
N ALA A 33 -25.23 44.78 -8.41
CA ALA A 33 -26.52 44.50 -9.02
C ALA A 33 -27.42 45.75 -9.06
N ALA A 34 -27.44 46.55 -7.99
CA ALA A 34 -28.19 47.81 -7.93
C ALA A 34 -27.66 48.87 -8.91
N LEU A 35 -26.35 48.86 -9.21
CA LEU A 35 -25.71 49.69 -10.24
C LEU A 35 -25.91 49.18 -11.68
N GLY A 36 -26.77 48.17 -11.90
CA GLY A 36 -27.12 47.66 -13.24
C GLY A 36 -26.25 46.50 -13.75
N GLY A 37 -25.44 45.87 -12.90
CA GLY A 37 -24.66 44.68 -13.27
C GLY A 37 -25.56 43.49 -13.65
N SER A 38 -25.44 42.99 -14.88
CA SER A 38 -26.21 41.82 -15.31
C SER A 38 -25.77 40.54 -14.58
N ARG A 39 -26.71 39.64 -14.30
CA ARG A 39 -26.45 38.35 -13.62
C ARG A 39 -25.38 37.51 -14.33
N ARG A 40 -25.33 37.57 -15.66
CA ARG A 40 -24.30 36.91 -16.48
C ARG A 40 -22.90 37.50 -16.25
N ARG A 41 -22.78 38.82 -16.11
CA ARG A 41 -21.49 39.48 -15.86
C ARG A 41 -20.94 39.15 -14.48
N LEU A 42 -21.81 39.14 -13.47
CA LEU A 42 -21.44 38.76 -12.10
C LEU A 42 -21.06 37.28 -12.00
N ALA A 43 -21.83 36.38 -12.64
CA ALA A 43 -21.52 34.96 -12.69
C ALA A 43 -20.20 34.67 -13.45
N GLY A 44 -19.98 35.35 -14.58
CA GLY A 44 -18.74 35.23 -15.37
C GLY A 44 -17.49 35.68 -14.60
N GLN A 45 -17.60 36.76 -13.81
CA GLN A 45 -16.51 37.20 -12.94
C GLN A 45 -16.18 36.16 -11.85
N MET A 46 -17.20 35.61 -11.17
CA MET A 46 -16.98 34.59 -10.13
C MET A 46 -16.41 33.29 -10.71
N LEU A 47 -16.84 32.91 -11.91
CA LEU A 47 -16.28 31.78 -12.64
C LEU A 47 -14.82 32.01 -12.97
N ALA A 48 -14.46 33.18 -13.50
CA ALA A 48 -13.08 33.52 -13.85
C ALA A 48 -12.16 33.52 -12.61
N GLU A 49 -12.59 34.14 -11.50
CA GLU A 49 -11.83 34.11 -10.24
C GLU A 49 -11.64 32.67 -9.72
N SER A 50 -12.69 31.83 -9.79
CA SER A 50 -12.62 30.44 -9.33
C SER A 50 -11.75 29.58 -10.23
N LEU A 51 -11.81 29.77 -11.56
CA LEU A 51 -10.96 29.09 -12.52
C LEU A 51 -9.49 29.48 -12.37
N LEU A 52 -9.18 30.76 -12.13
CA LEU A 52 -7.81 31.20 -11.89
C LEU A 52 -7.21 30.53 -10.65
N VAL A 53 -7.97 30.48 -9.55
CA VAL A 53 -7.53 29.79 -8.32
C VAL A 53 -7.41 28.29 -8.56
N ALA A 54 -8.34 27.68 -9.30
CA ALA A 54 -8.30 26.25 -9.60
C ALA A 54 -7.11 25.88 -10.52
N LEU A 55 -6.78 26.71 -11.50
CA LEU A 55 -5.63 26.52 -12.38
C LEU A 55 -4.31 26.70 -11.63
N ALA A 56 -4.19 27.73 -10.79
CA ALA A 56 -3.00 27.93 -9.95
C ALA A 56 -2.82 26.78 -8.95
N GLY A 57 -3.92 26.36 -8.30
CA GLY A 57 -3.92 25.19 -7.42
C GLY A 57 -3.59 23.89 -8.15
N GLY A 58 -4.11 23.71 -9.37
CA GLY A 58 -3.80 22.57 -10.24
C GLY A 58 -2.33 22.53 -10.63
N ALA A 59 -1.74 23.66 -11.01
CA ALA A 59 -0.32 23.76 -11.34
C ALA A 59 0.58 23.43 -10.14
N LEU A 60 0.27 23.98 -8.96
CA LEU A 60 0.97 23.61 -7.71
C LEU A 60 0.77 22.13 -7.37
N GLY A 61 -0.44 21.61 -7.54
CA GLY A 61 -0.75 20.19 -7.34
C GLY A 61 0.05 19.27 -8.25
N MET A 62 0.30 19.66 -9.49
CA MET A 62 1.16 18.92 -10.43
C MET A 62 2.63 18.88 -9.96
N LEU A 63 3.15 19.99 -9.42
CA LEU A 63 4.49 20.01 -8.83
C LEU A 63 4.58 19.10 -7.61
N VAL A 64 3.58 19.14 -6.73
CA VAL A 64 3.48 18.24 -5.56
C VAL A 64 3.36 16.78 -6.01
N ALA A 65 2.61 16.48 -7.05
CA ALA A 65 2.48 15.12 -7.58
C ALA A 65 3.83 14.60 -8.10
N ARG A 66 4.58 15.42 -8.84
CA ARG A 66 5.92 15.05 -9.33
C ARG A 66 6.91 14.83 -8.19
N ALA A 67 6.94 15.72 -7.20
CA ALA A 67 7.78 15.56 -6.01
C ALA A 67 7.36 14.34 -5.17
N GLY A 68 6.06 14.08 -5.06
CA GLY A 68 5.51 12.94 -4.33
C GLY A 68 5.86 11.60 -4.98
N VAL A 69 5.77 11.50 -6.32
CA VAL A 69 6.21 10.31 -7.07
C VAL A 69 7.72 10.09 -6.89
N ALA A 70 8.52 11.15 -7.02
CA ALA A 70 9.97 11.05 -6.80
C ALA A 70 10.30 10.62 -5.36
N GLY A 71 9.59 11.17 -4.36
CA GLY A 71 9.75 10.78 -2.95
C GLY A 71 9.33 9.32 -2.70
N LEU A 72 8.26 8.84 -3.33
CA LEU A 72 7.81 7.46 -3.23
C LEU A 72 8.87 6.48 -3.77
N VAL A 73 9.44 6.79 -4.94
CA VAL A 73 10.52 6.00 -5.54
C VAL A 73 11.81 6.09 -4.72
N ALA A 74 12.11 7.25 -4.12
CA ALA A 74 13.27 7.39 -3.23
C ALA A 74 13.14 6.57 -1.93
N LEU A 75 11.92 6.45 -1.39
CA LEU A 75 11.65 5.63 -0.21
C LEU A 75 11.78 4.13 -0.48
N ASN A 76 11.48 3.71 -1.71
CA ASN A 76 11.71 2.33 -2.13
C ASN A 76 12.05 2.28 -3.62
N PRO A 77 13.35 2.16 -3.97
CA PRO A 77 13.81 2.09 -5.35
C PRO A 77 13.17 0.95 -6.16
N SER A 78 12.73 -0.11 -5.49
CA SER A 78 12.06 -1.25 -6.14
C SER A 78 10.75 -0.83 -6.83
N TYR A 79 10.11 0.26 -6.40
CA TYR A 79 8.91 0.75 -7.08
C TYR A 79 9.19 1.21 -8.50
N GLY A 80 10.33 1.86 -8.76
CA GLY A 80 10.73 2.26 -10.10
C GLY A 80 11.28 1.12 -10.95
N ALA A 81 11.77 0.05 -10.31
CA ALA A 81 12.29 -1.13 -11.01
C ALA A 81 11.16 -2.07 -11.49
N PHE A 82 10.12 -2.26 -10.68
CA PHE A 82 9.05 -3.24 -10.96
C PHE A 82 7.75 -2.62 -11.50
N PHE A 83 7.57 -1.29 -11.40
CA PHE A 83 6.35 -0.62 -11.85
C PHE A 83 6.67 0.62 -12.68
N ASP A 84 5.87 0.87 -13.72
CA ASP A 84 5.92 2.11 -14.50
C ASP A 84 5.24 3.26 -13.72
N VAL A 85 5.94 3.74 -12.68
CA VAL A 85 5.46 4.81 -11.80
C VAL A 85 5.97 6.15 -12.32
N GLY A 86 5.12 6.86 -13.05
CA GLY A 86 5.46 8.15 -13.63
C GLY A 86 4.31 9.15 -13.65
N VAL A 87 4.65 10.42 -13.82
CA VAL A 87 3.67 11.47 -14.18
C VAL A 87 3.79 11.68 -15.68
N ASP A 88 2.86 11.11 -16.44
CA ASP A 88 2.79 11.24 -17.89
C ASP A 88 1.83 12.35 -18.33
N GLY A 89 1.80 12.62 -19.64
CA GLY A 89 0.90 13.62 -20.21
C GLY A 89 -0.59 13.33 -19.98
N ARG A 90 -0.98 12.05 -19.85
CA ARG A 90 -2.37 11.65 -19.61
C ARG A 90 -2.80 11.99 -18.19
N VAL A 91 -1.98 11.67 -17.19
CA VAL A 91 -2.20 12.03 -15.79
C VAL A 91 -2.30 13.54 -15.63
N LEU A 92 -1.44 14.30 -16.31
CA LEU A 92 -1.51 15.77 -16.31
C LEU A 92 -2.80 16.30 -16.94
N ALA A 93 -3.22 15.75 -18.08
CA ALA A 93 -4.46 16.14 -18.74
C ALA A 93 -5.70 15.84 -17.89
N VAL A 94 -5.76 14.65 -17.27
CA VAL A 94 -6.85 14.28 -16.35
C VAL A 94 -6.85 15.19 -15.12
N GLY A 95 -5.68 15.45 -14.52
CA GLY A 95 -5.56 16.36 -13.38
C GLY A 95 -6.04 17.78 -13.70
N LEU A 96 -5.67 18.30 -14.88
CA LEU A 96 -6.13 19.59 -15.37
C LEU A 96 -7.65 19.61 -15.59
N ALA A 97 -8.20 18.57 -16.23
CA ALA A 97 -9.64 18.45 -16.46
C ALA A 97 -10.42 18.43 -15.14
N VAL A 98 -9.94 17.69 -14.14
CA VAL A 98 -10.54 17.64 -12.80
C VAL A 98 -10.45 19.00 -12.09
N ALA A 99 -9.31 19.70 -12.18
CA ALA A 99 -9.16 21.03 -11.59
C ALA A 99 -10.12 22.05 -12.22
N VAL A 100 -10.23 22.06 -13.55
CA VAL A 100 -11.17 22.92 -14.29
C VAL A 100 -12.62 22.57 -13.96
N ALA A 101 -12.99 21.29 -13.98
CA ALA A 101 -14.34 20.85 -13.65
C ALA A 101 -14.72 21.24 -12.21
N THR A 102 -13.82 21.03 -11.25
CA THR A 102 -14.05 21.39 -9.84
C THR A 102 -14.16 22.91 -9.67
N GLY A 103 -13.26 23.68 -10.29
CA GLY A 103 -13.30 25.14 -10.27
C GLY A 103 -14.58 25.71 -10.89
N ALA A 104 -15.04 25.14 -12.00
CA ALA A 104 -16.29 25.53 -12.66
C ALA A 104 -17.51 25.20 -11.78
N LEU A 105 -17.60 23.96 -11.27
CA LEU A 105 -18.70 23.53 -10.40
C LEU A 105 -18.81 24.41 -9.15
N LEU A 106 -17.68 24.68 -8.48
CA LEU A 106 -17.66 25.46 -7.24
C LEU A 106 -17.76 26.97 -7.46
N GLY A 107 -17.35 27.48 -8.62
CA GLY A 107 -17.49 28.89 -8.99
C GLY A 107 -18.91 29.30 -9.41
N LEU A 108 -19.69 28.36 -9.94
CA LEU A 108 -21.07 28.59 -10.36
C LEU A 108 -22.06 28.63 -9.18
N VAL A 109 -21.79 27.90 -8.10
CA VAL A 109 -22.69 27.79 -6.93
C VAL A 109 -23.00 29.15 -6.28
N PRO A 110 -22.01 30.03 -5.96
CA PRO A 110 -22.28 31.35 -5.40
C PRO A 110 -23.01 32.28 -6.37
N GLY A 111 -22.68 32.23 -7.67
CA GLY A 111 -23.32 33.04 -8.70
C GLY A 111 -24.80 32.69 -8.89
N TRP A 112 -25.14 31.41 -8.78
CA TRP A 112 -26.52 30.94 -8.85
C TRP A 112 -27.33 31.28 -7.60
N TRP A 113 -26.72 31.18 -6.41
CA TRP A 113 -27.35 31.59 -5.14
C TRP A 113 -27.60 33.11 -5.08
N ALA A 114 -26.59 33.92 -5.42
CA ALA A 114 -26.71 35.38 -5.46
C ALA A 114 -27.78 35.86 -6.47
N ALA A 115 -27.99 35.12 -7.56
CA ALA A 115 -29.02 35.41 -8.55
C ALA A 115 -30.45 35.12 -8.07
N ARG A 116 -30.62 34.30 -7.01
CA ARG A 116 -31.93 33.89 -6.46
C ARG A 116 -32.30 34.60 -5.16
N THR A 117 -31.33 35.11 -4.41
CA THR A 117 -31.61 35.92 -3.21
C THR A 117 -32.16 37.29 -3.60
N ASP A 118 -33.37 37.59 -3.13
CA ASP A 118 -34.05 38.85 -3.39
C ASP A 118 -33.29 40.02 -2.74
N VAL A 119 -32.69 40.88 -3.56
CA VAL A 119 -31.84 42.01 -3.16
C VAL A 119 -32.58 42.94 -2.19
N ALA A 120 -33.91 43.00 -2.28
CA ALA A 120 -34.76 43.78 -1.38
C ALA A 120 -34.80 43.24 0.06
N SER A 121 -34.65 41.93 0.27
CA SER A 121 -34.62 41.32 1.60
C SER A 121 -33.28 41.56 2.34
N ALA A 122 -32.16 41.51 1.60
CA ALA A 122 -30.81 41.73 2.13
C ALA A 122 -30.55 43.20 2.56
N MET A 123 -31.28 44.16 1.98
CA MET A 123 -31.21 45.57 2.38
C MET A 123 -32.15 45.94 3.54
N ARG A 124 -33.22 45.16 3.79
CA ARG A 124 -34.14 45.38 4.92
C ARG A 124 -33.59 44.86 6.25
N GLU A 125 -32.65 43.92 6.26
CA GLU A 125 -31.95 43.42 7.46
C GLU A 125 -30.79 44.34 7.92
N GLY A 126 -31.02 45.65 7.92
CA GLY A 126 -30.07 46.63 8.44
C GLY A 126 -29.64 46.30 9.88
N GLY A 127 -28.35 46.00 10.07
CA GLY A 127 -27.66 46.03 11.37
C GLY A 127 -27.72 44.77 12.24
N ARG A 128 -28.69 43.87 12.06
CA ARG A 128 -28.67 42.55 12.71
C ARG A 128 -27.89 41.60 11.81
N GLY A 129 -26.59 41.51 12.08
CA GLY A 129 -25.55 40.80 11.34
C GLY A 129 -26.04 39.79 10.29
N ALA A 130 -25.48 39.92 9.09
CA ALA A 130 -25.56 38.96 7.99
C ALA A 130 -24.97 37.57 8.36
N SER A 131 -25.44 36.98 9.46
CA SER A 131 -25.36 35.56 9.70
C SER A 131 -26.22 34.93 8.63
N ALA A 132 -25.59 34.39 7.59
CA ALA A 132 -26.19 33.33 6.80
C ALA A 132 -26.95 32.41 7.77
N GLY A 133 -28.26 32.24 7.60
CA GLY A 133 -29.15 31.70 8.63
C GLY A 133 -28.69 30.36 9.23
N PRO A 134 -29.34 29.87 10.30
CA PRO A 134 -28.94 28.66 11.04
C PRO A 134 -28.57 27.45 10.16
N GLY A 135 -29.18 27.32 8.96
CA GLY A 135 -28.87 26.28 7.97
C GLY A 135 -27.45 26.32 7.38
N ALA A 136 -26.86 27.49 7.15
CA ALA A 136 -25.51 27.60 6.56
C ALA A 136 -24.39 27.20 7.55
N GLY A 137 -24.64 27.37 8.85
CA GLY A 137 -23.75 26.85 9.90
C GLY A 137 -23.83 25.33 10.03
N ARG A 138 -25.05 24.76 9.96
CA ARG A 138 -25.28 23.30 9.99
C ARG A 138 -24.69 22.60 8.78
N LEU A 139 -24.84 23.15 7.58
CA LEU A 139 -24.27 22.58 6.36
C LEU A 139 -22.73 22.49 6.44
N ARG A 140 -22.05 23.57 6.83
CA ARG A 140 -20.59 23.56 7.01
C ARG A 140 -20.12 22.58 8.09
N SER A 141 -20.84 22.52 9.21
CA SER A 141 -20.56 21.56 10.28
C SER A 141 -20.68 20.12 9.77
N GLY A 142 -21.71 19.82 8.97
CA GLY A 142 -21.87 18.54 8.30
C GLY A 142 -20.73 18.21 7.32
N MET A 143 -20.25 19.20 6.57
CA MET A 143 -19.11 19.00 5.66
C MET A 143 -17.83 18.63 6.41
N VAL A 144 -17.55 19.28 7.55
CA VAL A 144 -16.41 18.92 8.41
C VAL A 144 -16.56 17.50 8.95
N VAL A 145 -17.76 17.11 9.40
CA VAL A 145 -18.03 15.75 9.87
C VAL A 145 -17.76 14.73 8.75
N VAL A 146 -18.22 14.99 7.52
CA VAL A 146 -17.94 14.12 6.36
C VAL A 146 -16.45 14.05 6.06
N GLN A 147 -15.73 15.18 6.06
CA GLN A 147 -14.28 15.20 5.81
C GLN A 147 -13.50 14.38 6.85
N VAL A 148 -13.81 14.57 8.13
CA VAL A 148 -13.22 13.81 9.22
C VAL A 148 -13.56 12.32 9.08
N THR A 149 -14.81 11.98 8.76
CA THR A 149 -15.26 10.60 8.50
C THR A 149 -14.42 9.93 7.43
N LEU A 150 -14.25 10.60 6.28
CA LEU A 150 -13.49 10.07 5.14
C LEU A 150 -11.99 9.98 5.45
N ALA A 151 -11.42 10.95 6.16
CA ALA A 151 -10.01 10.94 6.55
C ALA A 151 -9.71 9.81 7.54
N VAL A 152 -10.57 9.59 8.54
CA VAL A 152 -10.46 8.47 9.48
C VAL A 152 -10.58 7.14 8.75
N ALA A 153 -11.56 7.00 7.86
CA ALA A 153 -11.72 5.77 7.08
C ALA A 153 -10.48 5.45 6.25
N LEU A 154 -9.87 6.45 5.60
CA LEU A 154 -8.62 6.26 4.86
C LEU A 154 -7.45 5.88 5.78
N LEU A 155 -7.31 6.57 6.92
CA LEU A 155 -6.21 6.36 7.86
C LEU A 155 -6.25 4.96 8.50
N VAL A 156 -7.44 4.51 8.92
CA VAL A 156 -7.61 3.16 9.47
C VAL A 156 -7.30 2.10 8.41
N ASN A 157 -7.89 2.19 7.21
CA ASN A 157 -7.64 1.19 6.15
C ASN A 157 -6.20 1.19 5.65
N ALA A 158 -5.51 2.35 5.64
CA ALA A 158 -4.08 2.41 5.37
C ALA A 158 -3.27 1.65 6.46
N GLY A 159 -3.65 1.83 7.73
CA GLY A 159 -3.06 1.10 8.85
C GLY A 159 -3.30 -0.42 8.76
N LEU A 160 -4.53 -0.86 8.46
CA LEU A 160 -4.87 -2.28 8.30
C LEU A 160 -4.06 -2.93 7.17
N LEU A 161 -3.91 -2.26 6.02
CA LEU A 161 -3.07 -2.75 4.91
C LEU A 161 -1.60 -2.86 5.29
N ARG A 162 -1.09 -1.85 6.00
CA ARG A 162 0.30 -1.82 6.46
C ARG A 162 0.57 -2.99 7.41
N ASP A 163 -0.31 -3.15 8.39
CA ASP A 163 -0.20 -4.19 9.41
C ASP A 163 -0.32 -5.60 8.80
N ALA A 164 -1.30 -5.82 7.91
CA ALA A 164 -1.42 -7.08 7.17
C ALA A 164 -0.14 -7.41 6.39
N THR A 165 0.43 -6.43 5.67
CA THR A 165 1.69 -6.62 4.93
C THR A 165 2.86 -6.94 5.85
N GLN A 166 2.95 -6.31 7.02
CA GLN A 166 3.99 -6.58 8.01
C GLN A 166 3.84 -7.97 8.63
N ARG A 167 2.62 -8.40 8.94
CA ARG A 167 2.33 -9.76 9.41
C ARG A 167 2.73 -10.81 8.38
N LEU A 168 2.46 -10.58 7.10
CA LEU A 168 2.88 -11.48 6.02
C LEU A 168 4.41 -11.57 5.92
N LEU A 169 5.11 -10.43 6.02
CA LEU A 169 6.57 -10.43 6.03
C LEU A 169 7.16 -11.13 7.27
N GLY A 170 6.50 -11.08 8.42
CA GLY A 170 6.93 -11.75 9.64
C GLY A 170 6.53 -13.22 9.74
N GLN A 171 5.76 -13.75 8.80
CA GLN A 171 5.29 -15.12 8.83
C GLN A 171 6.48 -16.10 8.69
N ASP A 172 6.39 -17.23 9.40
CA ASP A 172 7.29 -18.36 9.19
C ASP A 172 6.99 -19.01 7.83
N VAL A 173 8.01 -19.05 6.98
CA VAL A 173 7.94 -19.56 5.60
C VAL A 173 8.49 -20.98 5.46
N GLY A 174 8.98 -21.57 6.57
CA GLY A 174 9.53 -22.92 6.60
C GLY A 174 10.99 -23.04 6.17
N PHE A 175 11.68 -21.92 5.99
CA PHE A 175 13.10 -21.83 5.64
C PHE A 175 13.71 -20.54 6.17
N GLU A 176 15.03 -20.54 6.32
CA GLU A 176 15.82 -19.37 6.69
C GLU A 176 16.05 -18.46 5.47
N ARG A 177 15.74 -17.18 5.61
CA ARG A 177 15.85 -16.18 4.53
C ARG A 177 16.98 -15.18 4.73
N GLU A 178 17.45 -15.01 5.95
CA GLU A 178 18.50 -14.05 6.29
C GLU A 178 19.87 -14.58 5.80
N GLY A 179 20.74 -13.67 5.35
CA GLY A 179 22.11 -14.04 4.97
C GLY A 179 22.25 -14.77 3.62
N LEU A 180 21.17 -14.90 2.83
CA LEU A 180 21.21 -15.56 1.52
C LEU A 180 21.27 -14.55 0.37
N LEU A 181 22.28 -14.71 -0.49
CA LEU A 181 22.34 -14.11 -1.83
C LEU A 181 21.70 -15.06 -2.83
N THR A 182 20.88 -14.53 -3.72
CA THR A 182 20.27 -15.30 -4.82
C THR A 182 20.69 -14.73 -6.17
N LEU A 183 20.77 -15.59 -7.17
CA LEU A 183 20.92 -15.21 -8.58
C LEU A 183 20.35 -16.30 -9.47
N GLU A 184 20.03 -15.92 -10.70
CA GLU A 184 19.49 -16.83 -11.72
C GLU A 184 20.32 -16.77 -13.00
N PHE A 185 20.37 -17.91 -13.69
CA PHE A 185 20.93 -18.04 -15.03
C PHE A 185 20.22 -19.18 -15.77
N ARG A 186 20.34 -19.18 -17.10
CA ARG A 186 19.82 -20.26 -17.95
C ARG A 186 20.89 -20.67 -18.95
N LEU A 187 21.27 -21.95 -18.90
CA LEU A 187 22.18 -22.53 -19.86
C LEU A 187 21.51 -22.72 -21.22
N PRO A 188 22.13 -22.29 -22.32
CA PRO A 188 21.54 -22.36 -23.64
C PRO A 188 21.66 -23.80 -24.19
N GLU A 189 20.54 -24.33 -24.67
CA GLU A 189 20.40 -25.73 -25.12
C GLU A 189 21.35 -26.10 -26.27
N ASN A 190 21.72 -25.14 -27.12
CA ASN A 190 22.67 -25.36 -28.21
C ASN A 190 24.12 -25.62 -27.74
N LYS A 191 24.48 -25.22 -26.52
CA LYS A 191 25.82 -25.41 -25.93
C LYS A 191 25.84 -26.47 -24.83
N TYR A 192 24.72 -26.62 -24.12
CA TYR A 192 24.51 -27.62 -23.07
C TYR A 192 23.34 -28.52 -23.48
N GLY A 193 23.64 -29.44 -24.40
CA GLY A 193 22.65 -30.29 -25.06
C GLY A 193 22.24 -31.50 -24.22
N SER A 194 23.12 -31.96 -23.34
CA SER A 194 22.90 -33.14 -22.50
C SER A 194 22.83 -32.81 -21.00
N ASP A 195 22.06 -33.61 -20.26
CA ASP A 195 21.94 -33.53 -18.80
C ASP A 195 23.30 -33.66 -18.11
N ALA A 196 24.18 -34.52 -18.63
CA ALA A 196 25.54 -34.67 -18.11
C ALA A 196 26.36 -33.38 -18.19
N GLU A 197 26.21 -32.58 -19.26
CA GLU A 197 26.90 -31.30 -19.42
C GLU A 197 26.37 -30.25 -18.44
N VAL A 198 25.04 -30.21 -18.23
CA VAL A 198 24.39 -29.30 -17.29
C VAL A 198 24.79 -29.64 -15.86
N ALA A 199 24.68 -30.91 -15.45
CA ALA A 199 25.09 -31.37 -14.11
C ALA A 199 26.59 -31.09 -13.85
N ALA A 200 27.45 -31.32 -14.85
CA ALA A 200 28.88 -31.03 -14.72
C ALA A 200 29.18 -29.53 -14.60
N PHE A 201 28.42 -28.67 -15.30
CA PHE A 201 28.54 -27.22 -15.14
C PHE A 201 28.12 -26.77 -13.74
N LEU A 202 26.96 -27.21 -13.27
CA LEU A 202 26.44 -26.88 -11.94
C LEU A 202 27.39 -27.35 -10.84
N GLY A 203 27.92 -28.58 -10.93
CA GLY A 203 28.90 -29.09 -9.97
C GLY A 203 30.16 -28.24 -9.88
N ARG A 204 30.77 -27.88 -11.03
CA ARG A 204 31.96 -27.00 -11.06
C ARG A 204 31.66 -25.60 -10.54
N LEU A 205 30.47 -25.06 -10.84
CA LEU A 205 30.06 -23.74 -10.37
C LEU A 205 29.91 -23.73 -8.86
N MET A 206 29.20 -24.71 -8.30
CA MET A 206 29.02 -24.84 -6.86
C MET A 206 30.36 -24.97 -6.13
N GLU A 207 31.25 -25.86 -6.59
CA GLU A 207 32.60 -26.04 -6.01
C GLU A 207 33.40 -24.73 -6.02
N ARG A 208 33.34 -23.97 -7.13
CA ARG A 208 34.02 -22.69 -7.26
C ARG A 208 33.46 -21.64 -6.30
N VAL A 209 32.14 -21.58 -6.14
CA VAL A 209 31.48 -20.60 -5.26
C VAL A 209 31.70 -20.96 -3.78
N GLU A 210 31.67 -22.24 -3.43
CA GLU A 210 31.99 -22.72 -2.07
C GLU A 210 33.41 -22.35 -1.65
N GLY A 211 34.36 -22.30 -2.60
CA GLY A 211 35.73 -21.87 -2.35
C GLY A 211 35.92 -20.36 -2.13
N LEU A 212 34.88 -19.53 -2.29
CA LEU A 212 34.99 -18.09 -2.12
C LEU A 212 35.05 -17.69 -0.63
N PRO A 213 35.92 -16.75 -0.23
CA PRO A 213 35.96 -16.25 1.14
C PRO A 213 34.62 -15.64 1.57
N GLY A 214 34.11 -16.07 2.74
CA GLY A 214 32.86 -15.56 3.29
C GLY A 214 31.61 -16.33 2.87
N VAL A 215 31.73 -17.34 2.00
CA VAL A 215 30.66 -18.29 1.70
C VAL A 215 30.61 -19.37 2.79
N LEU A 216 29.43 -19.61 3.35
CA LEU A 216 29.16 -20.65 4.35
C LEU A 216 28.49 -21.89 3.73
N GLY A 217 27.87 -21.74 2.57
CA GLY A 217 27.23 -22.84 1.84
C GLY A 217 26.60 -22.36 0.55
N VAL A 218 26.45 -23.28 -0.41
CA VAL A 218 25.88 -23.01 -1.73
C VAL A 218 24.85 -24.07 -2.05
N ALA A 219 23.71 -23.66 -2.58
CA ALA A 219 22.70 -24.55 -3.10
C ALA A 219 22.21 -24.09 -4.47
N SER A 220 21.79 -25.04 -5.29
CA SER A 220 21.16 -24.80 -6.58
C SER A 220 19.76 -25.39 -6.58
N ALA A 221 18.82 -24.72 -7.24
CA ALA A 221 17.50 -25.24 -7.54
C ALA A 221 16.99 -24.71 -8.88
N ASP A 222 16.13 -25.45 -9.57
CA ASP A 222 15.39 -24.93 -10.73
C ASP A 222 14.34 -23.88 -10.32
N ALA A 223 13.79 -23.98 -9.10
CA ALA A 223 12.92 -22.97 -8.52
C ALA A 223 13.27 -22.72 -7.04
N LEU A 224 13.72 -21.51 -6.71
CA LEU A 224 13.81 -21.05 -5.32
C LEU A 224 12.43 -20.62 -4.80
N PRO A 225 12.19 -20.71 -3.48
CA PRO A 225 10.97 -20.18 -2.87
C PRO A 225 10.86 -18.68 -3.19
N PHE A 226 9.66 -18.24 -3.59
CA PHE A 226 9.44 -16.86 -4.04
C PHE A 226 10.35 -16.42 -5.20
N ALA A 227 10.70 -17.32 -6.13
CA ALA A 227 11.30 -16.94 -7.42
C ALA A 227 10.32 -17.21 -8.55
N ASP A 228 9.88 -18.46 -8.66
CA ASP A 228 8.86 -18.89 -9.61
C ASP A 228 7.97 -19.97 -9.00
N SER A 229 6.84 -20.24 -9.64
CA SER A 229 6.00 -21.37 -9.24
C SER A 229 6.59 -22.65 -9.84
N PRO A 230 6.87 -23.68 -9.04
CA PRO A 230 7.44 -24.91 -9.56
C PRO A 230 6.52 -25.55 -10.59
N ASP A 231 7.13 -26.20 -11.57
CA ASP A 231 6.38 -26.96 -12.57
C ASP A 231 5.59 -28.07 -11.89
N ARG A 232 4.35 -28.27 -12.37
CA ARG A 232 3.42 -29.22 -11.76
C ARG A 232 3.27 -30.45 -12.64
N ALA A 233 3.85 -31.55 -12.19
CA ALA A 233 3.75 -32.84 -12.84
C ALA A 233 2.60 -33.69 -12.25
N PRO A 234 1.96 -34.56 -13.05
CA PRO A 234 1.11 -35.63 -12.55
C PRO A 234 1.86 -36.47 -11.50
N PHE A 235 1.22 -36.76 -10.37
CA PHE A 235 1.75 -37.68 -9.36
C PHE A 235 0.94 -38.98 -9.39
N LEU A 236 1.61 -40.07 -9.79
CA LEU A 236 1.05 -41.41 -9.91
C LEU A 236 1.90 -42.39 -9.12
N LEU A 237 1.29 -43.10 -8.17
CA LEU A 237 1.99 -44.17 -7.44
C LEU A 237 2.25 -45.37 -8.36
N GLU A 238 3.35 -46.08 -8.13
CA GLU A 238 3.66 -47.31 -8.85
C GLU A 238 2.49 -48.31 -8.72
N GLY A 239 1.96 -48.77 -9.86
CA GLY A 239 0.77 -49.63 -9.94
C GLY A 239 -0.54 -48.91 -10.27
N GLN A 240 -0.56 -47.58 -10.32
CA GLN A 240 -1.66 -46.81 -10.94
C GLN A 240 -1.46 -46.72 -12.46
N GLY A 241 -2.54 -46.84 -13.24
CA GLY A 241 -2.45 -46.88 -14.69
C GLY A 241 -2.14 -45.51 -15.29
N LEU A 242 -1.30 -45.45 -16.32
CA LEU A 242 -0.94 -44.19 -17.01
C LEU A 242 -2.12 -43.53 -17.73
N ASP A 243 -3.15 -44.30 -18.10
CA ASP A 243 -4.40 -43.78 -18.64
C ASP A 243 -5.12 -42.83 -17.65
N GLU A 244 -4.71 -42.85 -16.37
CA GLU A 244 -5.20 -41.96 -15.32
C GLU A 244 -4.38 -40.66 -15.21
N ALA A 245 -3.31 -40.45 -16.00
CA ALA A 245 -2.41 -39.30 -15.91
C ALA A 245 -3.12 -37.95 -16.08
N ASP A 246 -4.08 -37.86 -17.02
CA ASP A 246 -4.89 -36.64 -17.23
C ASP A 246 -5.77 -36.29 -16.03
N ARG A 247 -6.08 -37.28 -15.18
CA ARG A 247 -6.87 -37.14 -13.96
C ARG A 247 -6.03 -37.17 -12.70
N ALA A 248 -4.73 -37.42 -12.82
CA ALA A 248 -3.85 -37.58 -11.68
C ALA A 248 -3.71 -36.25 -10.92
N PRO A 249 -3.69 -36.30 -9.59
CA PRO A 249 -3.39 -35.13 -8.78
C PRO A 249 -1.98 -34.61 -9.12
N ARG A 250 -1.83 -33.29 -9.27
CA ARG A 250 -0.55 -32.67 -9.63
C ARG A 250 0.23 -32.20 -8.41
N MET A 251 1.53 -32.48 -8.41
CA MET A 251 2.49 -32.07 -7.37
C MET A 251 3.51 -31.10 -7.97
N GLY A 252 3.93 -30.09 -7.20
CA GLY A 252 5.02 -29.21 -7.64
C GLY A 252 6.34 -29.95 -7.57
N MET A 253 7.17 -29.81 -8.59
CA MET A 253 8.47 -30.50 -8.70
C MET A 253 9.60 -29.47 -8.66
N VAL A 254 10.63 -29.75 -7.87
CA VAL A 254 11.82 -28.91 -7.75
C VAL A 254 13.05 -29.79 -7.80
N SER A 255 13.96 -29.50 -8.71
CA SER A 255 15.26 -30.17 -8.82
C SER A 255 16.28 -29.38 -7.99
N ILE A 256 16.85 -30.00 -6.98
CA ILE A 256 17.69 -29.34 -5.98
C ILE A 256 19.08 -30.00 -5.84
N SER A 257 20.06 -29.20 -5.42
CA SER A 257 21.36 -29.73 -4.99
C SER A 257 21.27 -30.44 -3.64
N PRO A 258 22.19 -31.39 -3.34
CA PRO A 258 22.22 -32.08 -2.05
C PRO A 258 22.23 -31.15 -0.82
N SER A 259 22.92 -30.01 -0.93
CA SER A 259 23.06 -29.00 0.12
C SER A 259 21.82 -28.10 0.30
N TYR A 260 20.77 -28.23 -0.51
CA TYR A 260 19.67 -27.27 -0.55
C TYR A 260 18.94 -27.14 0.78
N PHE A 261 18.55 -28.25 1.40
CA PHE A 261 17.82 -28.20 2.68
C PHE A 261 18.69 -27.59 3.79
N ASP A 262 19.97 -27.91 3.84
CA ASP A 262 20.89 -27.35 4.84
C ASP A 262 21.13 -25.85 4.62
N VAL A 263 21.36 -25.43 3.37
CA VAL A 263 21.60 -24.02 3.02
C VAL A 263 20.36 -23.17 3.22
N LEU A 264 19.15 -23.71 3.04
CA LEU A 264 17.90 -23.01 3.33
C LEU A 264 17.39 -23.25 4.77
N GLY A 265 18.04 -24.09 5.57
CA GLY A 265 17.59 -24.41 6.92
C GLY A 265 16.23 -25.14 6.98
N ILE A 266 15.91 -25.95 5.97
CA ILE A 266 14.67 -26.73 5.88
C ILE A 266 14.86 -28.06 6.62
N PRO A 267 14.08 -28.36 7.69
CA PRO A 267 14.27 -29.59 8.46
C PRO A 267 13.85 -30.85 7.70
N VAL A 268 14.68 -31.90 7.76
CA VAL A 268 14.28 -33.28 7.40
C VAL A 268 13.53 -33.89 8.57
N LEU A 269 12.28 -34.29 8.35
CA LEU A 269 11.37 -34.85 9.36
C LEU A 269 11.48 -36.36 9.48
N ALA A 270 11.72 -37.05 8.36
CA ALA A 270 11.83 -38.52 8.31
C ALA A 270 12.73 -38.95 7.14
N GLY A 271 13.36 -40.12 7.27
CA GLY A 271 14.26 -40.67 6.23
C GLY A 271 15.57 -39.88 6.12
N ARG A 272 15.97 -39.54 4.89
CA ARG A 272 17.20 -38.79 4.58
C ARG A 272 16.98 -37.70 3.54
N ALA A 273 17.84 -36.69 3.55
CA ALA A 273 18.00 -35.75 2.44
C ALA A 273 18.59 -36.43 1.18
N LEU A 274 18.54 -35.70 0.07
CA LEU A 274 19.27 -36.04 -1.15
C LEU A 274 20.78 -35.87 -0.92
N ALA A 275 21.57 -36.78 -1.45
CA ALA A 275 23.02 -36.87 -1.20
C ALA A 275 23.81 -36.76 -2.51
N PRO A 276 25.12 -36.42 -2.47
CA PRO A 276 25.99 -36.43 -3.64
C PRO A 276 26.12 -37.81 -4.32
N SER A 277 25.70 -38.89 -3.64
CA SER A 277 25.62 -40.24 -4.19
C SER A 277 24.40 -40.48 -5.08
N ASP A 278 23.38 -39.62 -5.03
CA ASP A 278 22.15 -39.73 -5.82
C ASP A 278 22.36 -39.06 -7.19
N ARG A 279 23.04 -39.76 -8.09
CA ARG A 279 23.50 -39.31 -9.42
C ARG A 279 22.86 -40.12 -10.55
N LEU A 280 23.00 -39.64 -11.79
CA LEU A 280 22.43 -40.23 -13.03
C LEU A 280 22.59 -41.76 -13.17
N ASP A 281 23.66 -42.36 -12.63
CA ASP A 281 23.95 -43.80 -12.67
C ASP A 281 23.34 -44.61 -11.52
N THR A 282 22.55 -43.98 -10.65
CA THR A 282 21.92 -44.60 -9.46
C THR A 282 20.40 -44.58 -9.56
N PRO A 283 19.69 -45.47 -8.84
CA PRO A 283 18.23 -45.47 -8.83
C PRO A 283 17.65 -44.09 -8.48
N PRO A 284 16.62 -43.60 -9.20
CA PRO A 284 16.01 -42.30 -8.92
C PRO A 284 15.42 -42.24 -7.50
N VAL A 285 15.70 -41.14 -6.80
CA VAL A 285 15.19 -40.90 -5.45
C VAL A 285 14.54 -39.54 -5.34
N ALA A 286 13.61 -39.40 -4.40
CA ALA A 286 12.92 -38.16 -4.15
C ALA A 286 12.70 -37.91 -2.66
N VAL A 287 12.56 -36.64 -2.30
CA VAL A 287 12.15 -36.18 -0.98
C VAL A 287 10.82 -35.43 -1.14
N VAL A 288 9.87 -35.63 -0.25
CA VAL A 288 8.54 -34.98 -0.35
C VAL A 288 8.31 -34.02 0.82
N SER A 289 7.53 -32.96 0.60
CA SER A 289 7.11 -32.09 1.70
C SER A 289 6.12 -32.78 2.64
N ARG A 290 5.99 -32.31 3.88
CA ARG A 290 4.98 -32.79 4.83
C ARG A 290 3.57 -32.73 4.24
N THR A 291 3.22 -31.65 3.55
CA THR A 291 1.92 -31.49 2.89
C THR A 291 1.72 -32.51 1.76
N ALA A 292 2.78 -32.82 0.99
CA ALA A 292 2.72 -33.90 -0.01
C ALA A 292 2.52 -35.27 0.65
N ALA A 293 3.27 -35.57 1.71
CA ALA A 293 3.10 -36.80 2.48
C ALA A 293 1.66 -36.95 3.00
N SER A 294 1.10 -35.92 3.65
CA SER A 294 -0.27 -35.99 4.18
C SER A 294 -1.33 -36.12 3.09
N ARG A 295 -1.18 -35.38 1.98
CA ARG A 295 -2.21 -35.27 0.95
C ARG A 295 -2.32 -36.52 0.09
N PHE A 296 -1.20 -37.15 -0.24
CA PHE A 296 -1.16 -38.25 -1.19
C PHE A 296 -1.09 -39.63 -0.53
N PHE A 297 -0.67 -39.71 0.73
CA PHE A 297 -0.53 -40.98 1.45
C PHE A 297 -1.54 -41.14 2.60
N GLY A 298 -2.36 -40.12 2.90
CA GLY A 298 -3.50 -40.25 3.82
C GLY A 298 -3.15 -40.69 5.25
N GLY A 299 -1.88 -40.58 5.65
CA GLY A 299 -1.34 -41.04 6.93
C GLY A 299 -0.48 -42.31 6.86
N ASP A 300 -0.44 -42.99 5.71
CA ASP A 300 0.51 -44.09 5.47
C ASP A 300 1.95 -43.56 5.38
N ASP A 301 2.93 -44.41 5.70
CA ASP A 301 4.35 -44.07 5.58
C ASP A 301 4.73 -43.85 4.09
N PRO A 302 5.14 -42.63 3.70
CA PRO A 302 5.57 -42.36 2.33
C PRO A 302 6.95 -42.96 2.03
N LEU A 303 7.76 -43.28 3.03
CA LEU A 303 9.13 -43.77 2.82
C LEU A 303 9.14 -45.12 2.11
N GLY A 304 10.02 -45.27 1.12
CA GLY A 304 10.14 -46.47 0.29
C GLY A 304 9.04 -46.63 -0.76
N ARG A 305 8.02 -45.75 -0.77
CA ARG A 305 7.01 -45.74 -1.84
C ARG A 305 7.62 -45.24 -3.13
N ARG A 306 7.10 -45.79 -4.23
CA ARG A 306 7.58 -45.54 -5.59
C ARG A 306 6.49 -44.84 -6.40
N PHE A 307 6.88 -43.86 -7.21
CA PHE A 307 5.96 -43.07 -8.04
C PHE A 307 6.62 -42.66 -9.35
N TYR A 308 5.80 -42.38 -10.36
CA TYR A 308 6.25 -41.89 -11.67
C TYR A 308 6.47 -40.38 -11.62
N ILE A 309 7.65 -39.93 -12.07
CA ILE A 309 8.07 -38.52 -12.02
C ILE A 309 7.50 -37.72 -13.21
N THR A 310 7.37 -38.35 -14.40
CA THR A 310 6.83 -37.78 -15.64
C THR A 310 6.21 -38.87 -16.52
N GLU A 311 5.68 -38.50 -17.69
CA GLU A 311 5.24 -39.43 -18.75
C GLU A 311 6.36 -40.38 -19.25
N GLU A 312 7.63 -40.11 -18.90
CA GLU A 312 8.81 -40.88 -19.34
C GLU A 312 9.05 -42.16 -18.51
N LEU A 313 8.15 -42.53 -17.60
CA LEU A 313 8.16 -43.76 -16.81
C LEU A 313 9.31 -43.94 -15.81
N ASP A 314 10.09 -42.89 -15.52
CA ASP A 314 11.09 -42.94 -14.47
C ASP A 314 10.42 -43.04 -13.09
N VAL A 315 10.73 -44.12 -12.38
CA VAL A 315 10.19 -44.42 -11.06
C VAL A 315 11.16 -43.95 -9.98
N ALA A 316 10.78 -42.92 -9.22
CA ALA A 316 11.52 -42.49 -8.04
C ALA A 316 11.04 -43.20 -6.78
N THR A 317 11.98 -43.47 -5.88
CA THR A 317 11.69 -43.94 -4.52
C THR A 317 11.74 -42.77 -3.56
N ILE A 318 10.71 -42.61 -2.73
CA ILE A 318 10.71 -41.59 -1.68
C ILE A 318 11.66 -42.03 -0.55
N VAL A 319 12.70 -41.24 -0.31
CA VAL A 319 13.74 -41.53 0.69
C VAL A 319 13.70 -40.59 1.90
N GLY A 320 12.89 -39.53 1.84
CA GLY A 320 12.77 -38.57 2.93
C GLY A 320 11.50 -37.74 2.88
N VAL A 321 11.17 -37.15 4.03
CA VAL A 321 10.12 -36.15 4.20
C VAL A 321 10.72 -34.92 4.86
N VAL A 322 10.45 -33.73 4.33
CA VAL A 322 10.91 -32.44 4.86
C VAL A 322 9.75 -31.59 5.37
N ASP A 323 10.05 -30.57 6.16
CA ASP A 323 9.06 -29.56 6.53
C ASP A 323 8.57 -28.78 5.31
N ASP A 324 7.41 -28.16 5.47
CA ASP A 324 6.72 -27.46 4.41
C ASP A 324 7.33 -26.09 4.14
N VAL A 325 7.61 -25.83 2.86
CA VAL A 325 8.04 -24.53 2.38
C VAL A 325 6.86 -23.75 1.80
N ARG A 326 6.71 -22.49 2.20
CA ARG A 326 5.72 -21.58 1.61
C ARG A 326 6.34 -20.87 0.41
N ASN A 327 5.91 -21.24 -0.80
CA ASN A 327 6.31 -20.56 -2.04
C ASN A 327 5.56 -19.24 -2.29
N ARG A 328 4.46 -18.99 -1.55
CA ARG A 328 3.68 -17.75 -1.61
C ARG A 328 3.22 -17.35 -0.21
N MET A 329 3.20 -16.04 0.04
CA MET A 329 2.68 -15.50 1.29
C MET A 329 1.18 -15.80 1.40
N ALA A 330 0.74 -16.19 2.59
CA ALA A 330 -0.67 -16.42 2.91
C ALA A 330 -1.38 -17.55 2.12
N ALA A 331 -0.66 -18.33 1.31
CA ALA A 331 -1.17 -19.57 0.72
C ALA A 331 -0.91 -20.75 1.67
N GLU A 332 -1.72 -21.81 1.58
CA GLU A 332 -1.33 -23.09 2.17
C GLU A 332 -0.02 -23.58 1.52
N PRO A 333 0.85 -24.28 2.27
CA PRO A 333 2.03 -24.87 1.68
C PRO A 333 1.67 -25.75 0.48
N GLU A 334 2.48 -25.66 -0.57
CA GLU A 334 2.27 -26.49 -1.74
C GLU A 334 2.78 -27.91 -1.46
N ALA A 335 2.10 -28.91 -2.00
CA ALA A 335 2.64 -30.27 -2.03
C ALA A 335 3.80 -30.30 -3.03
N LEU A 336 5.02 -30.52 -2.52
CA LEU A 336 6.25 -30.51 -3.30
C LEU A 336 6.94 -31.86 -3.27
N VAL A 337 7.52 -32.22 -4.42
CA VAL A 337 8.54 -33.26 -4.55
C VAL A 337 9.85 -32.61 -4.95
N TYR A 338 10.91 -33.00 -4.24
CA TYR A 338 12.27 -32.57 -4.47
C TYR A 338 13.06 -33.71 -5.09
N LEU A 339 13.70 -33.42 -6.22
CA LEU A 339 14.52 -34.35 -6.99
C LEU A 339 15.99 -33.92 -6.95
N SER A 340 16.90 -34.87 -7.14
CA SER A 340 18.33 -34.55 -7.24
C SER A 340 18.62 -33.89 -8.59
N VAL A 341 19.19 -32.69 -8.56
CA VAL A 341 19.72 -32.01 -9.75
C VAL A 341 20.84 -32.83 -10.44
N LEU A 342 21.45 -33.79 -9.73
CA LEU A 342 22.44 -34.72 -10.28
C LEU A 342 21.81 -35.91 -11.03
N GLN A 343 20.50 -36.12 -10.88
CA GLN A 343 19.71 -37.11 -11.62
C GLN A 343 18.88 -36.45 -12.72
N ARG A 344 18.31 -35.28 -12.43
CA ARG A 344 17.46 -34.52 -13.35
C ARG A 344 17.87 -33.03 -13.33
N PRO A 345 18.97 -32.67 -14.02
CA PRO A 345 19.42 -31.28 -14.06
C PRO A 345 18.49 -30.44 -14.94
N ASP A 346 18.16 -29.22 -14.48
CA ASP A 346 17.45 -28.24 -15.30
C ASP A 346 18.45 -27.21 -15.86
N ARG A 347 18.17 -26.70 -17.06
CA ARG A 347 18.99 -25.66 -17.70
C ARG A 347 18.77 -24.29 -17.05
N PHE A 348 17.58 -24.05 -16.50
CA PHE A 348 17.30 -22.91 -15.65
C PHE A 348 17.74 -23.25 -14.23
N ALA A 349 18.63 -22.43 -13.67
CA ALA A 349 19.16 -22.66 -12.34
C ALA A 349 19.21 -21.35 -11.55
N SER A 350 18.68 -21.45 -10.34
CA SER A 350 18.76 -20.46 -9.28
C SER A 350 19.81 -20.90 -8.27
N LEU A 351 20.79 -20.05 -7.99
CA LEU A 351 21.77 -20.27 -6.93
C LEU A 351 21.35 -19.53 -5.66
N ALA A 352 21.44 -20.20 -4.52
CA ALA A 352 21.34 -19.62 -3.18
C ALA A 352 22.70 -19.77 -2.47
N VAL A 353 23.29 -18.66 -2.07
CA VAL A 353 24.61 -18.60 -1.44
C VAL A 353 24.47 -18.01 -0.05
N ARG A 354 24.81 -18.79 0.97
CA ARG A 354 24.80 -18.34 2.36
C ARG A 354 26.08 -17.61 2.68
N ALA A 355 25.95 -16.36 3.12
CA ALA A 355 27.07 -15.51 3.48
C ALA A 355 27.32 -15.51 4.99
N GLY A 356 28.59 -15.43 5.39
CA GLY A 356 28.98 -15.19 6.79
C GLY A 356 28.92 -13.71 7.20
N GLY A 357 28.53 -12.82 6.29
CA GLY A 357 28.43 -11.37 6.47
C GLY A 357 27.36 -10.79 5.54
N ASP A 358 27.62 -9.61 4.97
CA ASP A 358 26.71 -9.01 3.98
C ASP A 358 26.63 -9.87 2.70
N PRO A 359 25.46 -10.46 2.36
CA PRO A 359 25.33 -11.29 1.16
C PRO A 359 25.60 -10.51 -0.13
N MET A 360 25.31 -9.21 -0.14
CA MET A 360 25.51 -8.40 -1.35
C MET A 360 26.99 -8.14 -1.66
N ALA A 361 27.88 -8.27 -0.66
CA ALA A 361 29.31 -8.19 -0.86
C ALA A 361 29.85 -9.35 -1.72
N LEU A 362 29.16 -10.50 -1.74
CA LEU A 362 29.53 -11.67 -2.55
C LEU A 362 29.04 -11.55 -4.01
N ALA A 363 28.11 -10.65 -4.32
CA ALA A 363 27.42 -10.58 -5.61
C ALA A 363 28.36 -10.51 -6.82
N ALA A 364 29.42 -9.69 -6.73
CA ALA A 364 30.40 -9.57 -7.81
C ALA A 364 31.22 -10.86 -7.99
N ALA A 365 31.72 -11.44 -6.89
CA ALA A 365 32.55 -12.64 -6.92
C ALA A 365 31.79 -13.88 -7.41
N VAL A 366 30.52 -14.05 -7.00
CA VAL A 366 29.69 -15.15 -7.48
C VAL A 366 29.36 -14.98 -8.96
N ARG A 367 29.07 -13.75 -9.42
CA ARG A 367 28.85 -13.48 -10.85
C ARG A 367 30.10 -13.79 -11.69
N GLU A 368 31.28 -13.39 -11.20
CA GLU A 368 32.55 -13.74 -11.84
C GLU A 368 32.80 -15.25 -11.86
N ALA A 369 32.34 -16.00 -10.86
CA ALA A 369 32.44 -17.46 -10.86
C ALA A 369 31.62 -18.11 -12.00
N VAL A 370 30.43 -17.57 -12.31
CA VAL A 370 29.63 -17.98 -13.47
C VAL A 370 30.37 -17.66 -14.77
N TRP A 371 30.83 -16.41 -14.93
CA TRP A 371 31.51 -15.96 -16.15
C TRP A 371 32.88 -16.60 -16.38
N ALA A 372 33.55 -17.05 -15.32
CA ALA A 372 34.79 -17.82 -15.45
C ALA A 372 34.57 -19.19 -16.08
N LEU A 373 33.37 -19.78 -15.92
CA LEU A 373 33.00 -21.04 -16.58
C LEU A 373 32.41 -20.78 -17.97
N ASP A 374 31.56 -19.76 -18.08
CA ASP A 374 30.95 -19.36 -19.34
C ASP A 374 30.66 -17.85 -19.40
N PRO A 375 31.48 -17.06 -20.12
CA PRO A 375 31.33 -15.61 -20.24
C PRO A 375 30.04 -15.15 -20.92
N ASP A 376 29.42 -16.01 -21.73
CA ASP A 376 28.23 -15.67 -22.50
C ASP A 376 26.94 -15.79 -21.67
N GLN A 377 27.04 -16.19 -20.40
CA GLN A 377 25.87 -16.43 -19.57
C GLN A 377 25.31 -15.14 -18.96
N PRO A 378 24.05 -14.79 -19.28
CA PRO A 378 23.37 -13.74 -18.56
C PRO A 378 23.10 -14.19 -17.12
N VAL A 379 23.46 -13.34 -16.17
CA VAL A 379 23.14 -13.51 -14.75
C VAL A 379 22.21 -12.38 -14.35
N TRP A 380 21.02 -12.71 -13.85
CA TRP A 380 20.01 -11.74 -13.45
C TRP A 380 19.49 -12.01 -12.03
N GLU A 381 18.63 -11.12 -11.55
CA GLU A 381 17.98 -11.18 -10.23
C GLU A 381 19.00 -11.43 -9.09
N VAL A 382 20.15 -10.75 -9.18
CA VAL A 382 21.19 -10.76 -8.15
C VAL A 382 20.74 -9.89 -6.99
N MET A 383 20.15 -10.52 -5.98
CA MET A 383 19.59 -9.85 -4.80
C MET A 383 19.56 -10.78 -3.59
N THR A 384 19.35 -10.23 -2.40
CA THR A 384 19.13 -11.07 -1.21
C THR A 384 17.79 -11.80 -1.28
N LEU A 385 17.68 -12.97 -0.65
CA LEU A 385 16.40 -13.69 -0.58
C LEU A 385 15.32 -12.85 0.14
N GLU A 386 15.72 -12.04 1.13
CA GLU A 386 14.83 -11.07 1.76
C GLU A 386 14.28 -10.03 0.78
N ASP A 387 15.13 -9.46 -0.06
CA ASP A 387 14.71 -8.45 -1.04
C ASP A 387 13.81 -9.06 -2.11
N ARG A 388 14.09 -10.30 -2.51
CA ARG A 388 13.22 -11.09 -3.39
C ARG A 388 11.84 -11.28 -2.79
N ILE A 389 11.75 -11.76 -1.54
CA ILE A 389 10.48 -11.90 -0.81
C ILE A 389 9.76 -10.55 -0.67
N ARG A 390 10.51 -9.46 -0.39
CA ARG A 390 9.96 -8.10 -0.34
C ARG A 390 9.41 -7.63 -1.70
N GLY A 391 10.00 -8.09 -2.80
CA GLY A 391 9.53 -7.85 -4.17
C GLY A 391 8.20 -8.51 -4.47
N PHE A 392 7.98 -9.74 -3.96
CA PHE A 392 6.71 -10.46 -4.10
C PHE A 392 5.52 -9.71 -3.49
N LEU A 393 5.74 -8.96 -2.40
CA LEU A 393 4.73 -8.08 -1.78
C LEU A 393 4.79 -6.63 -2.31
N GLY A 394 5.43 -6.41 -3.46
CA GLY A 394 5.66 -5.06 -4.00
C GLY A 394 4.36 -4.30 -4.27
N ARG A 395 3.31 -4.99 -4.76
CA ARG A 395 2.00 -4.39 -5.06
C ARG A 395 1.26 -3.97 -3.79
N GLU A 396 1.26 -4.82 -2.78
CA GLU A 396 0.64 -4.63 -1.47
C GLU A 396 1.34 -3.50 -0.73
N ARG A 397 2.67 -3.47 -0.76
CA ARG A 397 3.48 -2.38 -0.18
C ARG A 397 3.25 -1.06 -0.90
N LEU A 398 3.21 -1.06 -2.23
CA LEU A 398 2.92 0.14 -3.02
C LEU A 398 1.51 0.68 -2.68
N ALA A 399 0.51 -0.20 -2.64
CA ALA A 399 -0.85 0.15 -2.23
C ALA A 399 -0.88 0.71 -0.80
N SER A 400 -0.25 0.06 0.17
CA SER A 400 -0.15 0.53 1.56
C SER A 400 0.50 1.93 1.65
N SER A 401 1.61 2.14 0.95
CA SER A 401 2.31 3.43 0.90
C SER A 401 1.44 4.53 0.27
N LEU A 402 0.74 4.25 -0.82
CA LEU A 402 -0.18 5.19 -1.47
C LEU A 402 -1.37 5.53 -0.57
N PHE A 403 -1.99 4.54 0.07
CA PHE A 403 -3.07 4.76 1.03
C PHE A 403 -2.59 5.56 2.25
N GLY A 404 -1.39 5.30 2.75
CA GLY A 404 -0.77 6.08 3.82
C GLY A 404 -0.56 7.55 3.42
N ALA A 405 -0.02 7.80 2.23
CA ALA A 405 0.16 9.15 1.70
C ALA A 405 -1.20 9.87 1.51
N PHE A 406 -2.21 9.16 0.99
CA PHE A 406 -3.55 9.71 0.82
C PHE A 406 -4.25 9.98 2.15
N ALA A 407 -4.08 9.11 3.14
CA ALA A 407 -4.59 9.33 4.49
C ALA A 407 -3.94 10.55 5.16
N ALA A 408 -2.62 10.72 5.01
CA ALA A 408 -1.91 11.90 5.52
C ALA A 408 -2.42 13.20 4.87
N LEU A 409 -2.59 13.19 3.54
CA LEU A 409 -3.16 14.34 2.82
C LEU A 409 -4.61 14.61 3.22
N ALA A 410 -5.42 13.56 3.38
CA ALA A 410 -6.81 13.66 3.83
C ALA A 410 -6.90 14.27 5.23
N LEU A 411 -6.02 13.85 6.15
CA LEU A 411 -5.94 14.38 7.51
C LEU A 411 -5.54 15.86 7.52
N PHE A 412 -4.55 16.23 6.71
CA PHE A 412 -4.14 17.63 6.52
C PHE A 412 -5.26 18.49 5.93
N LEU A 413 -5.95 18.02 4.90
CA LEU A 413 -7.09 18.74 4.33
C LEU A 413 -8.23 18.88 5.34
N SER A 414 -8.55 17.82 6.09
CA SER A 414 -9.56 17.86 7.14
C SER A 414 -9.20 18.84 8.26
N SER A 415 -7.92 18.97 8.62
CA SER A 415 -7.46 19.94 9.62
C SER A 415 -7.65 21.38 9.15
N LEU A 416 -7.39 21.66 7.86
CA LEU A 416 -7.67 22.97 7.27
C LEU A 416 -9.17 23.30 7.23
N GLY A 417 -10.01 22.31 6.92
CA GLY A 417 -11.47 22.45 6.93
C GLY A 417 -12.00 22.77 8.33
N LEU A 418 -11.55 22.01 9.33
CA LEU A 418 -11.88 22.24 10.74
C LEU A 418 -11.42 23.63 11.20
N TYR A 419 -10.16 24.00 10.92
CA TYR A 419 -9.64 25.34 11.21
C TYR A 419 -10.50 26.43 10.56
N GLY A 420 -10.85 26.29 9.29
CA GLY A 420 -11.64 27.28 8.54
C GLY A 420 -13.03 27.48 9.13
N VAL A 421 -13.73 26.40 9.49
CA VAL A 421 -15.04 26.48 10.12
C VAL A 421 -14.95 27.11 11.52
N MET A 422 -13.96 26.75 12.32
CA MET A 422 -13.78 27.30 13.66
C MET A 422 -13.35 28.76 13.66
N ALA A 423 -12.41 29.15 12.78
CA ALA A 423 -12.00 30.53 12.60
C ALA A 423 -13.19 31.42 12.21
N GLN A 424 -14.05 30.92 11.33
CA GLN A 424 -15.26 31.63 10.92
C GLN A 424 -16.30 31.71 12.05
N ALA A 425 -16.49 30.64 12.83
CA ALA A 425 -17.39 30.64 13.97
C ALA A 425 -16.94 31.67 15.02
N VAL A 426 -15.63 31.76 15.30
CA VAL A 426 -15.04 32.78 16.17
C VAL A 426 -15.25 34.18 15.58
N ALA A 427 -15.03 34.37 14.28
CA ALA A 427 -15.25 35.66 13.62
C ALA A 427 -16.71 36.11 13.69
N GLN A 428 -17.67 35.19 13.54
CA GLN A 428 -19.11 35.48 13.62
C GLN A 428 -19.58 35.78 15.05
N ARG A 429 -18.96 35.17 16.07
CA ARG A 429 -19.28 35.39 17.49
C ARG A 429 -18.41 36.45 18.16
N ARG A 430 -17.62 37.22 17.40
CA ARG A 430 -16.65 38.16 17.96
C ARG A 430 -17.26 39.18 18.94
N ARG A 431 -18.45 39.71 18.63
CA ARG A 431 -19.19 40.66 19.49
C ARG A 431 -19.67 39.99 20.79
N GLU A 432 -20.25 38.79 20.70
CA GLU A 432 -20.69 38.02 21.87
C GLU A 432 -19.50 37.68 22.78
N LEU A 433 -18.38 37.25 22.19
CA LEU A 433 -17.16 36.91 22.90
C LEU A 433 -16.53 38.14 23.57
N GLY A 434 -16.54 39.30 22.90
CA GLY A 434 -16.11 40.57 23.46
C GLY A 434 -16.98 41.03 24.64
N VAL A 435 -18.31 40.89 24.54
CA VAL A 435 -19.24 41.19 25.64
C VAL A 435 -19.01 40.24 26.83
N ARG A 436 -18.84 38.93 26.59
CA ARG A 436 -18.53 37.99 27.67
C ARG A 436 -17.22 38.32 28.38
N LEU A 437 -16.18 38.69 27.63
CA LEU A 437 -14.90 39.15 28.20
C LEU A 437 -15.06 40.45 28.99
N ALA A 438 -15.84 41.41 28.49
CA ALA A 438 -16.16 42.66 29.19
C ALA A 438 -16.94 42.43 30.50
N LEU A 439 -17.81 41.41 30.54
CA LEU A 439 -18.55 40.97 31.72
C LEU A 439 -17.71 40.12 32.69
N GLY A 440 -16.40 39.97 32.45
CA GLY A 440 -15.47 39.27 33.33
C GLY A 440 -15.34 37.77 33.10
N ALA A 441 -15.82 37.23 31.97
CA ALA A 441 -15.58 35.82 31.65
C ALA A 441 -14.08 35.59 31.41
N GLY A 442 -13.47 34.69 32.19
CA GLY A 442 -12.06 34.35 32.03
C GLY A 442 -11.75 33.78 30.64
N ALA A 443 -10.63 34.19 30.04
CA ALA A 443 -10.14 33.76 28.73
C ALA A 443 -10.15 32.23 28.54
N ARG A 444 -9.85 31.46 29.60
CA ARG A 444 -9.90 29.99 29.60
C ARG A 444 -11.30 29.45 29.28
N ARG A 445 -12.37 30.11 29.75
CA ARG A 445 -13.76 29.66 29.53
C ARG A 445 -14.21 29.89 28.09
N VAL A 446 -13.72 30.97 27.47
CA VAL A 446 -13.93 31.26 26.04
C VAL A 446 -13.22 30.23 25.18
N VAL A 447 -11.94 29.96 25.46
CA VAL A 447 -11.15 28.93 24.76
C VAL A 447 -11.79 27.55 24.90
N ALA A 448 -12.19 27.15 26.11
CA ALA A 448 -12.84 25.85 26.34
C ALA A 448 -14.15 25.69 25.55
N GLY A 449 -14.94 26.76 25.41
CA GLY A 449 -16.15 26.73 24.59
C GLY A 449 -15.86 26.50 23.10
N VAL A 450 -14.88 27.24 22.54
CA VAL A 450 -14.48 27.09 21.14
C VAL A 450 -13.88 25.71 20.89
N VAL A 451 -13.02 25.22 21.79
CA VAL A 451 -12.44 23.87 21.71
C VAL A 451 -13.54 22.81 21.78
N GLY A 452 -14.51 22.94 22.68
CA GLY A 452 -15.63 22.00 22.81
C GLY A 452 -16.50 21.91 21.56
N ASP A 453 -16.78 23.04 20.89
CA ASP A 453 -17.54 23.06 19.63
C ASP A 453 -16.78 22.30 18.52
N GLY A 454 -15.46 22.51 18.40
CA GLY A 454 -14.63 21.77 17.45
C GLY A 454 -14.56 20.27 17.77
N LEU A 455 -14.37 19.93 19.05
CA LEU A 455 -14.26 18.55 19.51
C LEU A 455 -15.52 17.74 19.21
N ARG A 456 -16.72 18.33 19.35
CA ARG A 456 -17.99 17.66 19.04
C ARG A 456 -18.07 17.24 17.57
N LEU A 457 -17.64 18.10 16.66
CA LEU A 457 -17.61 17.78 15.22
C LEU A 457 -16.58 16.69 14.92
N THR A 458 -15.40 16.78 15.54
CA THR A 458 -14.35 15.77 15.41
C THR A 458 -14.80 14.41 15.94
N LEU A 459 -15.46 14.36 17.10
CA LEU A 459 -15.95 13.11 17.69
C LEU A 459 -17.07 12.48 16.86
N ALA A 460 -17.99 13.29 16.32
CA ALA A 460 -19.02 12.79 15.42
C ALA A 460 -18.41 12.20 14.14
N GLY A 461 -17.45 12.91 13.53
CA GLY A 461 -16.74 12.41 12.36
C GLY A 461 -15.88 11.18 12.65
N LEU A 462 -15.25 11.11 13.83
CA LEU A 462 -14.50 9.94 14.27
C LEU A 462 -15.40 8.71 14.39
N ALA A 463 -16.53 8.82 15.10
CA ALA A 463 -17.44 7.70 15.29
C ALA A 463 -17.98 7.16 13.95
N LEU A 464 -18.41 8.04 13.05
CA LEU A 464 -18.84 7.66 11.71
C LEU A 464 -17.68 7.09 10.87
N GLY A 465 -16.49 7.67 11.00
CA GLY A 465 -15.28 7.26 10.29
C GLY A 465 -14.83 5.85 10.68
N LEU A 466 -14.86 5.51 11.97
CA LEU A 466 -14.53 4.17 12.45
C LEU A 466 -15.56 3.14 11.95
N GLY A 467 -16.85 3.48 11.93
CA GLY A 467 -17.88 2.62 11.35
C GLY A 467 -17.71 2.41 9.84
N ALA A 468 -17.42 3.48 9.11
CA ALA A 468 -17.12 3.41 7.68
C ALA A 468 -15.83 2.62 7.41
N ALA A 469 -14.81 2.78 8.26
CA ALA A 469 -13.56 2.03 8.18
C ALA A 469 -13.81 0.53 8.32
N ALA A 470 -14.60 0.11 9.32
CA ALA A 470 -14.94 -1.29 9.52
C ALA A 470 -15.70 -1.89 8.32
N LEU A 471 -16.63 -1.15 7.72
CA LEU A 471 -17.36 -1.61 6.53
C LEU A 471 -16.41 -1.80 5.33
N VAL A 472 -15.55 -0.81 5.07
CA VAL A 472 -14.57 -0.86 3.98
C VAL A 472 -13.53 -1.95 4.23
N GLY A 473 -13.01 -2.05 5.46
CA GLY A 473 -12.04 -3.06 5.87
C GLY A 473 -12.59 -4.47 5.67
N ARG A 474 -13.87 -4.71 6.00
CA ARG A 474 -14.52 -6.01 5.73
C ARG A 474 -14.63 -6.33 4.24
N ALA A 475 -14.92 -5.33 3.42
CA ALA A 475 -14.91 -5.51 1.96
C ALA A 475 -13.50 -5.78 1.43
N MET A 476 -12.48 -5.14 2.01
CA MET A 476 -11.07 -5.37 1.65
C MET A 476 -10.56 -6.73 2.11
N ALA A 477 -11.00 -7.24 3.26
CA ALA A 477 -10.62 -8.55 3.78
C ALA A 477 -11.00 -9.70 2.83
N ALA A 478 -12.01 -9.50 1.96
CA ALA A 478 -12.37 -10.47 0.93
C ALA A 478 -11.35 -10.55 -0.22
N ALA A 479 -10.54 -9.52 -0.42
CA ALA A 479 -9.58 -9.42 -1.52
C ALA A 479 -8.11 -9.39 -1.06
N VAL A 480 -7.86 -9.11 0.22
CA VAL A 480 -6.51 -8.96 0.81
C VAL A 480 -6.32 -10.03 1.88
N VAL A 481 -5.42 -10.97 1.61
CA VAL A 481 -5.14 -12.07 2.53
C VAL A 481 -4.42 -11.56 3.79
N GLY A 482 -4.77 -12.12 4.95
CA GLY A 482 -4.16 -11.76 6.23
C GLY A 482 -4.65 -10.44 6.82
N LEU A 483 -5.58 -9.74 6.16
CA LEU A 483 -6.18 -8.51 6.68
C LEU A 483 -7.24 -8.83 7.73
N ASP A 484 -6.98 -8.43 8.98
CA ASP A 484 -8.01 -8.39 10.02
C ASP A 484 -8.71 -7.03 9.97
N PRO A 485 -10.00 -6.97 9.58
CA PRO A 485 -10.71 -5.70 9.42
C PRO A 485 -10.99 -4.98 10.75
N LEU A 486 -10.86 -5.65 11.90
CA LEU A 486 -11.20 -5.13 13.22
C LEU A 486 -10.00 -5.12 14.18
N ASP A 487 -8.78 -5.23 13.67
CA ASP A 487 -7.57 -5.06 14.48
C ASP A 487 -7.61 -3.70 15.22
N PRO A 488 -7.54 -3.67 16.57
CA PRO A 488 -7.67 -2.43 17.34
C PRO A 488 -6.53 -1.43 17.12
N ALA A 489 -5.34 -1.86 16.70
CA ALA A 489 -4.17 -0.98 16.64
C ALA A 489 -4.31 0.16 15.60
N PRO A 490 -4.72 -0.09 14.34
CA PRO A 490 -5.01 0.97 13.37
C PRO A 490 -6.13 1.94 13.81
N TYR A 491 -7.16 1.45 14.49
CA TYR A 491 -8.28 2.27 14.99
C TYR A 491 -7.83 3.21 16.10
N ALA A 492 -7.08 2.69 17.07
CA ALA A 492 -6.52 3.50 18.16
C ALA A 492 -5.53 4.56 17.63
N THR A 493 -4.65 4.17 16.71
CA THR A 493 -3.69 5.08 16.08
C THR A 493 -4.40 6.22 15.34
N ALA A 494 -5.44 5.90 14.57
CA ALA A 494 -6.21 6.91 13.84
C ALA A 494 -6.94 7.88 14.79
N ALA A 495 -7.51 7.37 15.90
CA ALA A 495 -8.18 8.21 16.90
C ALA A 495 -7.21 9.18 17.57
N VAL A 496 -6.02 8.72 17.97
CA VAL A 496 -4.98 9.54 18.61
C VAL A 496 -4.45 10.61 17.65
N LEU A 497 -4.10 10.21 16.41
CA LEU A 497 -3.62 11.15 15.38
C LEU A 497 -4.66 12.21 15.06
N LEU A 498 -5.92 11.83 14.89
CA LEU A 498 -7.01 12.77 14.65
C LEU A 498 -7.17 13.74 15.82
N ALA A 499 -7.16 13.24 17.06
CA ALA A 499 -7.29 14.08 18.24
C ALA A 499 -6.16 15.13 18.31
N ALA A 500 -4.92 14.73 18.07
CA ALA A 500 -3.78 15.64 18.05
C ALA A 500 -3.92 16.72 16.96
N VAL A 501 -4.28 16.33 15.74
CA VAL A 501 -4.46 17.26 14.62
C VAL A 501 -5.66 18.19 14.82
N ALA A 502 -6.77 17.67 15.34
CA ALA A 502 -7.96 18.46 15.63
C ALA A 502 -7.68 19.50 16.73
N LEU A 503 -7.01 19.11 17.80
CA LEU A 503 -6.60 20.04 18.85
C LEU A 503 -5.71 21.15 18.29
N GLY A 504 -4.71 20.82 17.47
CA GLY A 504 -3.87 21.82 16.81
C GLY A 504 -4.67 22.78 15.91
N ALA A 505 -5.61 22.25 15.12
CA ALA A 505 -6.45 23.05 14.23
C ALA A 505 -7.41 24.00 14.98
N VAL A 506 -7.92 23.59 16.15
CA VAL A 506 -8.89 24.38 16.92
C VAL A 506 -8.19 25.35 17.90
N TRP A 507 -6.97 25.04 18.33
CA TRP A 507 -6.22 25.85 19.28
C TRP A 507 -5.98 27.27 18.77
N LEU A 508 -5.47 27.44 17.54
CA LEU A 508 -5.16 28.76 16.99
C LEU A 508 -6.37 29.72 16.94
N PRO A 509 -7.53 29.31 16.38
CA PRO A 509 -8.75 30.11 16.43
C PRO A 509 -9.20 30.44 17.86
N ALA A 510 -9.08 29.47 18.78
CA ALA A 510 -9.48 29.66 20.17
C ALA A 510 -8.59 30.69 20.90
N GLN A 511 -7.28 30.68 20.65
CA GLN A 511 -6.39 31.73 21.17
C GLN A 511 -6.72 33.11 20.61
N ARG A 512 -6.99 33.21 19.30
CA ARG A 512 -7.43 34.48 18.69
C ARG A 512 -8.74 35.00 19.29
N ALA A 513 -9.61 34.10 19.75
CA ALA A 513 -10.85 34.46 20.43
C ALA A 513 -10.60 35.07 21.82
N SER A 514 -9.57 34.64 22.55
CA SER A 514 -9.26 35.16 23.88
C SER A 514 -8.50 36.49 23.87
N THR A 515 -7.93 36.89 22.73
CA THR A 515 -7.21 38.16 22.57
C THR A 515 -8.07 39.27 21.92
N VAL A 516 -9.39 39.07 21.85
CA VAL A 516 -10.30 40.09 21.30
C VAL A 516 -10.42 41.26 22.28
N ASP A 517 -10.03 42.45 21.84
CA ASP A 517 -10.16 43.69 22.62
C ASP A 517 -11.64 44.09 22.76
N PRO A 518 -12.20 44.08 23.99
CA PRO A 518 -13.60 44.42 24.24
C PRO A 518 -13.95 45.86 23.86
N VAL A 519 -12.99 46.78 23.99
CA VAL A 519 -13.20 48.22 23.77
C VAL A 519 -13.27 48.53 22.27
N ARG A 520 -12.45 47.86 21.46
CA ARG A 520 -12.52 47.96 19.99
C ARG A 520 -13.78 47.28 19.43
N THR A 521 -14.16 46.12 19.94
CA THR A 521 -15.35 45.39 19.45
C THR A 521 -16.68 46.08 19.73
N LEU A 522 -16.73 46.99 20.72
CA LEU A 522 -17.91 47.81 21.02
C LEU A 522 -17.93 49.16 20.25
N ARG A 523 -16.82 49.55 19.61
CA ARG A 523 -16.67 50.84 18.91
C ARG A 523 -16.83 50.79 17.39
N ASP A 524 -16.67 49.63 16.74
CA ASP A 524 -16.76 49.45 15.27
C ASP A 524 -18.22 49.52 14.72
N GLU A 525 -19.01 50.53 15.11
CA GLU A 525 -20.29 50.85 14.45
C GLU A 525 -20.15 51.87 13.32
#